data_AF-A0A2M7F3A8-F1
#
_entry.id   AF-A0A2M7F3A8-F1
#
_cell.length_a   1.000
_cell.length_b   1.000
_cell.length_c   1.000
_cell.angle_alpha   90.00
_cell.angle_beta   90.00
_cell.angle_gamma   90.00
#
_symmetry.space_group_name_H-M   'P 1'
#
loop_
_entity.id
_entity.type
_entity.pdbx_description
1 polymer ?
#
loop_
_entity_poly.entity_id
_entity_poly.type
_entity_poly.pdbx_seq_one_letter_code
_entity_poly.pdbx_strand_id
1 'polypeptide(L)'
;MAEVMIKRISSRLLDATLSIPPLRARNVLPVIIMLLVWIGLRAVQVDENMAFVLSVVLAQAYAIWRNLPQAAHDMAQMPVGRPGLLRWPVIGVLLLAALQIWLSDPLLTQRLITAFATFFLIVMVLGVMREGEVLERVTPRLADGTPEYKVVSLLRVNALVAMIVICVNEALIAYETPVIWITVMPIFVLMLHGLYWFIVLMLLPSESQPA
;
A
#
# COMPACT_ATOMS: atom_id res chain seq x y z
N MET A 1 -17.01 35.73 4.66
CA MET A 1 -17.19 34.31 4.27
C MET A 1 -15.87 33.63 3.89
N ALA A 2 -15.04 34.22 3.02
CA ALA A 2 -13.73 33.67 2.64
C ALA A 2 -12.74 33.51 3.82
N GLU A 3 -12.67 34.48 4.73
CA GLU A 3 -11.72 34.44 5.86
C GLU A 3 -12.00 33.32 6.87
N VAL A 4 -13.29 33.02 7.12
CA VAL A 4 -13.73 31.90 7.97
C VAL A 4 -13.42 30.57 7.30
N MET A 5 -13.61 30.49 5.98
CA MET A 5 -13.28 29.30 5.20
C MET A 5 -11.76 29.02 5.19
N ILE A 6 -10.93 30.06 5.07
CA ILE A 6 -9.46 29.95 5.11
C ILE A 6 -8.97 29.49 6.49
N LYS A 7 -9.49 30.07 7.59
CA LYS A 7 -9.13 29.64 8.96
C LYS A 7 -9.54 28.19 9.24
N ARG A 8 -10.69 27.75 8.72
CA ARG A 8 -11.17 26.37 8.88
C ARG A 8 -10.36 25.35 8.07
N ILE A 9 -9.90 25.73 6.88
CA ILE A 9 -9.00 24.89 6.06
C ILE A 9 -7.62 24.82 6.69
N SER A 10 -7.07 25.95 7.16
CA SER A 10 -5.75 26.01 7.80
C SER A 10 -5.68 25.20 9.10
N SER A 11 -6.71 25.26 9.95
CA SER A 11 -6.80 24.44 11.17
C SER A 11 -6.90 22.96 10.85
N ARG A 12 -7.78 22.56 9.92
CA ARG A 12 -7.89 21.17 9.48
C ARG A 12 -6.59 20.61 8.88
N LEU A 13 -5.88 21.40 8.07
CA LEU A 13 -4.60 21.00 7.51
C LEU A 13 -3.56 20.74 8.61
N LEU A 14 -3.51 21.61 9.61
CA LEU A 14 -2.56 21.52 10.71
C LEU A 14 -2.90 20.32 11.62
N ASP A 15 -4.18 20.15 11.96
CA ASP A 15 -4.66 19.01 12.76
C ASP A 15 -4.44 17.68 12.04
N ALA A 16 -4.74 17.60 10.73
CA ALA A 16 -4.50 16.40 9.92
C ALA A 16 -3.01 16.05 9.84
N THR A 17 -2.13 17.04 9.77
CA THR A 17 -0.67 16.80 9.73
C THR A 17 -0.13 16.31 11.06
N LEU A 18 -0.63 16.85 12.18
CA LEU A 18 -0.21 16.45 13.53
C LEU A 18 -0.83 15.11 13.98
N SER A 19 -1.93 14.68 13.38
CA SER A 19 -2.64 13.44 13.71
C SER A 19 -2.26 12.24 12.83
N ILE A 20 -1.26 12.38 11.95
CA ILE A 20 -0.75 11.25 11.16
C ILE A 20 -0.25 10.16 12.13
N PRO A 21 -0.82 8.94 12.09
CA PRO A 21 -0.42 7.91 13.02
C PRO A 21 1.02 7.47 12.76
N PRO A 22 1.79 7.19 13.83
CA PRO A 22 3.17 6.81 13.70
C PRO A 22 3.31 5.50 12.91
N LEU A 23 4.29 5.47 12.02
CA LEU A 23 4.70 4.25 11.32
C LEU A 23 5.15 3.22 12.35
N ARG A 24 4.40 2.12 12.47
CA ARG A 24 4.79 1.01 13.32
C ARG A 24 6.12 0.45 12.80
N ALA A 25 7.12 0.31 13.67
CA ALA A 25 8.42 -0.25 13.32
C ALA A 25 8.31 -1.60 12.58
N ARG A 26 7.28 -2.39 12.92
CA ARG A 26 6.91 -3.65 12.27
C ARG A 26 6.69 -3.55 10.76
N ASN A 27 6.25 -2.38 10.26
CA ASN A 27 5.99 -2.13 8.84
C ASN A 27 7.23 -1.61 8.09
N VAL A 28 8.17 -0.99 8.81
CA VAL A 28 9.42 -0.44 8.24
C VAL A 28 10.51 -1.52 8.17
N LEU A 29 10.41 -2.56 8.99
CA LEU A 29 11.45 -3.59 9.09
C LEU A 29 11.82 -4.29 7.77
N PRO A 30 10.87 -4.68 6.88
CA PRO A 30 11.22 -5.27 5.59
C PRO A 30 12.08 -4.34 4.73
N VAL A 31 11.79 -3.03 4.78
CA VAL A 31 12.54 -2.00 4.05
C VAL A 31 13.96 -1.86 4.60
N ILE A 32 14.11 -1.90 5.93
CA ILE A 32 15.43 -1.87 6.58
C ILE A 32 16.24 -3.12 6.20
N ILE A 33 15.63 -4.30 6.25
CA ILE A 33 16.27 -5.56 5.86
C ILE A 33 16.74 -5.48 4.41
N MET A 34 15.89 -5.01 3.49
CA MET A 34 16.24 -4.82 2.09
C MET A 34 17.51 -3.96 1.93
N LEU A 35 17.56 -2.81 2.60
CA LEU A 35 18.70 -1.89 2.54
C LEU A 35 19.97 -2.49 3.15
N LEU A 36 19.87 -3.16 4.29
CA LEU A 36 21.01 -3.81 4.95
C LEU A 36 21.60 -4.93 4.09
N VAL A 37 20.75 -5.76 3.49
CA VAL A 37 21.19 -6.83 2.58
C VAL A 37 21.86 -6.24 1.35
N TRP A 38 21.27 -5.20 0.75
CA TRP A 38 21.86 -4.51 -0.39
C TRP A 38 23.25 -3.98 -0.09
N ILE A 39 23.40 -3.20 0.99
CA ILE A 39 24.68 -2.63 1.41
C ILE A 39 25.69 -3.75 1.67
N GLY A 40 25.29 -4.82 2.36
CA GLY A 40 26.15 -5.97 2.64
C GLY A 40 26.64 -6.68 1.38
N LEU A 41 25.75 -6.97 0.43
CA LEU A 41 26.08 -7.62 -0.85
C LEU A 41 26.98 -6.73 -1.72
N ARG A 42 26.72 -5.43 -1.76
CA ARG A 42 27.57 -4.49 -2.49
C ARG A 42 28.95 -4.32 -1.85
N ALA A 43 29.06 -4.39 -0.52
CA ALA A 43 30.33 -4.34 0.19
C ALA A 43 31.24 -5.53 -0.15
N VAL A 44 30.67 -6.71 -0.43
CA VAL A 44 31.42 -7.89 -0.91
C VAL A 44 31.47 -8.00 -2.44
N GLN A 45 31.16 -6.91 -3.15
CA GLN A 45 31.26 -6.78 -4.62
C GLN A 45 30.39 -7.78 -5.41
N VAL A 46 29.26 -8.23 -4.86
CA VAL A 46 28.26 -8.98 -5.63
C VAL A 46 27.70 -8.09 -6.72
N ASP A 47 27.48 -8.68 -7.90
CA ASP A 47 26.88 -8.00 -9.05
C ASP A 47 25.63 -7.19 -8.68
N GLU A 48 25.45 -6.04 -9.33
CA GLU A 48 24.41 -5.07 -8.95
C GLU A 48 23.00 -5.65 -9.12
N ASN A 49 22.77 -6.35 -10.23
CA ASN A 49 21.47 -6.93 -10.55
C ASN A 49 21.12 -8.05 -9.56
N MET A 50 22.09 -8.93 -9.31
CA MET A 50 21.94 -10.00 -8.33
C MET A 50 21.72 -9.45 -6.91
N ALA A 51 22.49 -8.44 -6.51
CA ALA A 51 22.35 -7.82 -5.20
C ALA A 51 20.96 -7.19 -5.03
N PHE A 52 20.42 -6.55 -6.07
CA PHE A 52 19.10 -5.94 -6.06
C PHE A 52 18.03 -7.01 -5.85
N VAL A 53 18.05 -8.04 -6.71
CA VAL A 53 17.06 -9.12 -6.68
C VAL A 53 17.09 -9.85 -5.34
N LEU A 54 18.27 -10.23 -4.84
CA LEU A 54 18.38 -10.92 -3.55
C LEU A 54 17.88 -10.07 -2.39
N SER A 55 18.18 -8.77 -2.39
CA SER A 55 17.72 -7.85 -1.35
C SER A 55 16.19 -7.75 -1.31
N VAL A 56 15.57 -7.60 -2.48
CA VAL A 56 14.11 -7.52 -2.61
C VAL A 56 13.45 -8.85 -2.24
N VAL A 57 13.95 -9.98 -2.76
CA VAL A 57 13.39 -11.31 -2.49
C VAL A 57 13.47 -11.65 -1.00
N LEU A 58 14.60 -11.38 -0.35
CA LEU A 58 14.75 -11.63 1.09
C LEU A 58 13.81 -10.75 1.93
N ALA A 59 13.66 -9.48 1.57
CA ALA A 59 12.72 -8.58 2.23
C ALA A 59 11.26 -9.04 2.05
N GLN A 60 10.89 -9.50 0.85
CA GLN A 60 9.56 -10.05 0.57
C GLN A 60 9.31 -11.35 1.35
N ALA A 61 10.27 -12.28 1.34
CA ALA A 61 10.20 -13.52 2.10
C ALA A 61 10.01 -13.24 3.60
N TYR A 62 10.75 -12.28 4.15
CA TYR A 62 10.60 -11.84 5.54
C TYR A 62 9.19 -11.28 5.80
N ALA A 63 8.68 -10.40 4.92
CA ALA A 63 7.35 -9.82 5.06
C ALA A 63 6.24 -10.89 5.06
N ILE A 64 6.36 -11.88 4.19
CA ILE A 64 5.40 -13.00 4.08
C ILE A 64 5.46 -13.89 5.31
N TRP A 65 6.67 -14.31 5.70
CA TRP A 65 6.89 -15.12 6.90
C TRP A 65 6.29 -14.46 8.14
N ARG A 66 6.46 -13.14 8.27
CA ARG A 66 5.91 -12.36 9.40
C ARG A 66 4.38 -12.27 9.39
N ASN A 67 3.75 -12.20 8.22
CA ASN A 67 2.31 -11.99 8.09
C ASN A 67 1.52 -13.32 8.04
N LEU A 68 2.18 -14.43 7.70
CA LEU A 68 1.57 -15.76 7.59
C LEU A 68 0.83 -16.24 8.85
N PRO A 69 1.41 -16.15 10.07
CA PRO A 69 0.73 -16.62 11.28
C PRO A 69 -0.57 -15.86 11.56
N GLN A 70 -0.55 -14.54 11.33
CA GLN A 70 -1.72 -13.69 11.53
C GLN A 70 -2.79 -13.99 10.49
N ALA A 71 -2.42 -14.13 9.22
CA ALA A 71 -3.34 -14.51 8.15
C ALA A 71 -3.98 -15.90 8.39
N ALA A 72 -3.21 -16.86 8.91
CA ALA A 72 -3.72 -18.17 9.28
C ALA A 72 -4.72 -18.09 10.44
N HIS A 73 -4.45 -17.25 11.45
CA HIS A 73 -5.36 -17.02 12.56
C HIS A 73 -6.67 -16.36 12.12
N ASP A 74 -6.58 -15.28 11.33
CA ASP A 74 -7.75 -14.54 10.84
C ASP A 74 -8.64 -15.42 9.94
N MET A 75 -8.04 -16.27 9.10
CA MET A 75 -8.79 -17.22 8.28
C MET A 75 -9.44 -18.34 9.08
N ALA A 76 -8.85 -18.77 10.20
CA ALA A 76 -9.45 -19.78 11.07
C ALA A 76 -10.71 -19.28 11.79
N GLN A 77 -10.86 -17.96 11.95
CA GLN A 77 -12.04 -17.34 12.54
C GLN A 77 -13.20 -17.16 11.55
N MET A 78 -12.97 -17.34 10.24
CA MET A 78 -14.03 -17.20 9.24
C MET A 78 -14.89 -18.48 9.17
N PRO A 79 -16.23 -18.38 9.09
CA PRO A 79 -17.13 -19.54 9.11
C PRO A 79 -16.96 -20.52 7.93
N VAL A 80 -16.24 -20.13 6.88
CA VAL A 80 -15.90 -20.96 5.70
C VAL A 80 -14.37 -21.20 5.59
N GLY A 81 -13.62 -20.86 6.64
CA GLY A 81 -12.16 -20.84 6.66
C GLY A 81 -11.54 -22.21 6.44
N ARG A 82 -11.10 -22.50 5.21
CA ARG A 82 -10.18 -23.61 4.93
C ARG A 82 -8.76 -23.06 5.00
N PRO A 83 -7.99 -23.29 6.07
CA PRO A 83 -6.60 -22.84 6.15
C PRO A 83 -5.72 -23.37 5.00
N GLY A 84 -6.16 -24.44 4.32
CA GLY A 84 -5.54 -24.94 3.08
C GLY A 84 -5.53 -23.94 1.91
N LEU A 85 -6.41 -22.92 1.88
CA LEU A 85 -6.43 -21.90 0.84
C LEU A 85 -5.21 -20.96 0.89
N LEU A 86 -4.56 -20.81 2.05
CA LEU A 86 -3.31 -20.03 2.19
C LEU A 86 -2.12 -20.68 1.50
N ARG A 87 -2.17 -21.99 1.23
CA ARG A 87 -1.05 -22.70 0.60
C ARG A 87 -0.78 -22.20 -0.81
N TRP A 88 -1.83 -21.90 -1.58
CA TRP A 88 -1.69 -21.49 -2.98
C TRP A 88 -0.99 -20.14 -3.14
N PRO A 89 -1.37 -19.06 -2.42
CA PRO A 89 -0.62 -17.81 -2.44
C PRO A 89 0.85 -17.98 -2.02
N VAL A 90 1.13 -18.77 -0.98
CA VAL A 90 2.51 -19.00 -0.52
C VAL A 90 3.34 -19.71 -1.58
N ILE A 91 2.81 -20.79 -2.17
CA ILE A 91 3.47 -21.51 -3.28
C ILE A 91 3.70 -20.55 -4.45
N GLY A 92 2.70 -19.74 -4.81
CA GLY A 92 2.81 -18.75 -5.87
C GLY A 92 3.96 -17.77 -5.63
N VAL A 93 4.08 -17.22 -4.41
CA VAL A 93 5.20 -16.31 -4.11
C VAL A 93 6.55 -17.03 -4.06
N LEU A 94 6.62 -18.27 -3.56
CA LEU A 94 7.86 -19.04 -3.59
C LEU A 94 8.34 -19.31 -5.02
N LEU A 95 7.43 -19.65 -5.93
CA LEU A 95 7.75 -19.83 -7.35
C LEU A 95 8.20 -18.52 -8.00
N LEU A 96 7.53 -17.41 -7.71
CA LEU A 96 7.94 -16.09 -8.20
C LEU A 96 9.32 -15.67 -7.66
N ALA A 97 9.60 -15.93 -6.39
CA ALA A 97 10.90 -15.66 -5.79
C ALA A 97 12.00 -16.52 -6.42
N ALA A 98 11.74 -17.81 -6.65
CA ALA A 98 12.67 -18.70 -7.33
C ALA A 98 12.94 -18.23 -8.78
N LEU A 99 11.90 -17.80 -9.49
CA LEU A 99 12.00 -17.25 -10.83
C LEU A 99 12.83 -15.95 -10.85
N GLN A 100 12.59 -15.04 -9.90
CA GLN A 100 13.34 -13.81 -9.76
C GLN A 100 14.83 -14.08 -9.55
N ILE A 101 15.17 -14.98 -8.60
CA ILE A 101 16.57 -15.37 -8.34
C ILE A 101 17.18 -16.03 -9.58
N TRP A 102 16.47 -16.95 -10.22
CA TRP A 102 16.98 -17.68 -11.39
C TRP A 102 17.29 -16.75 -12.57
N LEU A 103 16.42 -15.77 -12.83
CA LEU A 103 16.63 -14.80 -13.91
C LEU A 103 17.60 -13.68 -13.52
N SER A 104 17.71 -13.37 -12.21
CA SER A 104 18.56 -12.29 -11.68
C SER A 104 18.34 -10.95 -12.38
N ASP A 105 17.11 -10.71 -12.85
CA ASP A 105 16.74 -9.52 -13.60
C ASP A 105 16.00 -8.52 -12.68
N PRO A 106 16.61 -7.34 -12.40
CA PRO A 106 15.97 -6.32 -11.58
C PRO A 106 14.76 -5.69 -12.28
N LEU A 107 14.72 -5.67 -13.61
CA LEU A 107 13.59 -5.15 -14.38
C LEU A 107 12.36 -6.02 -14.18
N LEU A 108 12.51 -7.35 -14.23
CA LEU A 108 11.42 -8.28 -13.93
C LEU A 108 10.86 -8.04 -12.52
N THR A 109 11.75 -7.86 -11.54
CA THR A 109 11.38 -7.61 -10.15
C THR A 109 10.55 -6.32 -10.02
N GLN A 110 10.96 -5.25 -10.71
CA GLN A 110 10.21 -4.00 -10.76
C GLN A 110 8.87 -4.13 -11.50
N ARG A 111 8.83 -4.85 -12.62
CA ARG A 111 7.61 -5.09 -13.39
C ARG A 111 6.58 -5.89 -12.59
N LEU A 112 7.02 -6.80 -11.72
CA LEU A 112 6.14 -7.51 -10.81
C LEU A 112 5.45 -6.57 -9.83
N ILE A 113 6.14 -5.52 -9.35
CA ILE A 113 5.52 -4.48 -8.50
C ILE A 113 4.40 -3.78 -9.28
N THR A 114 4.65 -3.33 -10.51
CA THR A 114 3.61 -2.73 -11.37
C THR A 114 2.46 -3.71 -11.58
N ALA A 115 2.73 -4.98 -11.88
CA ALA A 115 1.71 -5.98 -12.15
C ALA A 115 0.80 -6.21 -10.93
N PHE A 116 1.38 -6.37 -9.74
CA PHE A 116 0.61 -6.50 -8.49
C PHE A 116 -0.17 -5.22 -8.17
N ALA A 117 0.44 -4.05 -8.29
CA ALA A 117 -0.23 -2.77 -8.04
C ALA A 117 -1.40 -2.56 -9.01
N THR A 118 -1.23 -2.92 -10.29
CA THR A 118 -2.27 -2.86 -11.32
C THR A 118 -3.40 -3.84 -11.02
N PHE A 119 -3.08 -5.07 -10.62
CA PHE A 119 -4.07 -6.04 -10.19
C PHE A 119 -4.91 -5.51 -9.01
N PHE A 120 -4.28 -4.97 -7.98
CA PHE A 120 -4.98 -4.35 -6.86
C PHE A 120 -5.82 -3.15 -7.28
N LEU A 121 -5.30 -2.30 -8.17
CA LEU A 121 -6.05 -1.17 -8.72
C LEU A 121 -7.32 -1.65 -9.43
N ILE A 122 -7.23 -2.67 -10.28
CA ILE A 122 -8.39 -3.24 -10.97
C ILE A 122 -9.42 -3.76 -9.96
N VAL A 123 -8.98 -4.53 -8.95
CA VAL A 123 -9.87 -5.05 -7.89
C VAL A 123 -10.53 -3.90 -7.12
N MET A 124 -9.79 -2.84 -6.79
CA MET A 124 -10.32 -1.66 -6.10
C MET A 124 -11.31 -0.90 -6.98
N VAL A 125 -11.05 -0.70 -8.27
CA VAL A 125 -11.96 -0.03 -9.20
C VAL A 125 -13.26 -0.82 -9.35
N LEU A 126 -13.17 -2.14 -9.54
CA LEU A 126 -14.34 -3.02 -9.56
C LEU A 126 -15.12 -2.95 -8.23
N GLY A 127 -14.39 -2.91 -7.12
CA GLY A 127 -14.97 -2.69 -5.80
C GLY A 127 -15.68 -1.34 -5.70
N VAL A 128 -15.12 -0.24 -6.22
CA VAL A 128 -15.71 1.11 -6.16
C VAL A 128 -17.00 1.15 -6.99
N MET A 129 -17.00 0.52 -8.17
CA MET A 129 -18.18 0.42 -9.02
C MET A 129 -19.33 -0.28 -8.29
N ARG A 130 -19.03 -1.35 -7.53
CA ARG A 130 -20.02 -2.09 -6.75
C ARG A 130 -20.38 -1.42 -5.42
N GLU A 131 -19.43 -0.69 -4.82
CA GLU A 131 -19.62 0.02 -3.56
C GLU A 131 -20.70 1.10 -3.68
N GLY A 132 -20.78 1.78 -4.82
CA GLY A 132 -21.85 2.75 -5.09
C GLY A 132 -23.25 2.15 -4.95
N GLU A 133 -23.45 0.96 -5.52
CA GLU A 133 -24.73 0.23 -5.48
C GLU A 133 -25.06 -0.30 -4.08
N VAL A 134 -24.05 -0.65 -3.28
CA VAL A 134 -24.23 -1.17 -1.92
C VAL A 134 -24.44 -0.04 -0.92
N LEU A 135 -23.67 1.04 -1.02
CA LEU A 135 -23.83 2.24 -0.19
C LEU A 135 -25.23 2.84 -0.37
N GLU A 136 -25.77 2.84 -1.59
CA GLU A 136 -27.11 3.34 -1.84
C GLU A 136 -28.20 2.53 -1.11
N ARG A 137 -27.97 1.24 -0.87
CA ARG A 137 -28.91 0.33 -0.19
C ARG A 137 -28.79 0.34 1.33
N VAL A 138 -27.62 0.69 1.86
CA VAL A 138 -27.30 0.55 3.29
C VAL A 138 -27.25 1.91 4.00
N THR A 139 -27.09 3.02 3.28
CA THR A 139 -27.04 4.35 3.91
C THR A 139 -28.42 4.74 4.43
N PRO A 140 -28.59 4.96 5.75
CA PRO A 140 -29.83 5.49 6.30
C PRO A 140 -30.15 6.84 5.64
N ARG A 141 -31.39 7.01 5.20
CA ARG A 141 -31.87 8.27 4.62
C ARG A 141 -32.78 8.98 5.62
N LEU A 142 -32.58 10.29 5.77
CA LEU A 142 -33.53 11.14 6.48
C LEU A 142 -34.90 11.14 5.77
N ALA A 143 -35.93 11.63 6.44
CA ALA A 143 -37.30 11.71 5.92
C ALA A 143 -37.43 12.54 4.62
N ASP A 144 -36.44 13.37 4.30
CA ASP A 144 -36.33 14.16 3.06
C ASP A 144 -35.56 13.44 1.93
N GLY A 145 -35.10 12.21 2.17
CA GLY A 145 -34.35 11.41 1.22
C GLY A 145 -32.85 11.71 1.18
N THR A 146 -32.33 12.60 2.03
CA THR A 146 -30.90 12.89 2.10
C THR A 146 -30.15 11.84 2.94
N PRO A 147 -28.92 11.46 2.57
CA PRO A 147 -28.13 10.49 3.34
C PRO A 147 -27.69 11.09 4.69
N GLU A 148 -27.92 10.36 5.78
CA GLU A 148 -27.64 10.80 7.15
C GLU A 148 -26.14 11.00 7.44
N TYR A 149 -25.28 10.30 6.68
CA TYR A 149 -23.83 10.42 6.80
C TYR A 149 -23.16 10.46 5.43
N LYS A 150 -22.10 11.27 5.32
CA LYS A 150 -21.21 11.24 4.16
C LYS A 150 -20.23 10.08 4.30
N VAL A 151 -20.53 8.96 3.66
CA VAL A 151 -19.62 7.81 3.66
C VAL A 151 -18.41 8.11 2.78
N VAL A 152 -17.22 8.05 3.36
CA VAL A 152 -15.95 8.19 2.63
C VAL A 152 -15.54 6.82 2.13
N SER A 153 -15.49 6.63 0.81
CA SER A 153 -14.95 5.41 0.23
C SER A 153 -13.42 5.38 0.39
N LEU A 154 -12.96 4.64 1.41
CA LEU A 154 -11.54 4.31 1.58
C LEU A 154 -10.97 3.58 0.35
N LEU A 155 -11.84 2.92 -0.41
CA LEU A 155 -11.48 2.21 -1.63
C LEU A 155 -10.99 3.16 -2.73
N ARG A 156 -11.61 4.35 -2.85
CA ARG A 156 -11.14 5.41 -3.75
C ARG A 156 -9.77 5.94 -3.35
N VAL A 157 -9.51 6.10 -2.05
CA VAL A 157 -8.20 6.52 -1.55
C VAL A 157 -7.14 5.46 -1.86
N ASN A 158 -7.45 4.19 -1.61
CA ASN A 158 -6.56 3.09 -1.93
C ASN A 158 -6.27 3.00 -3.44
N ALA A 159 -7.28 3.21 -4.30
CA ALA A 159 -7.11 3.23 -5.75
C ALA A 159 -6.21 4.38 -6.22
N LEU A 160 -6.37 5.58 -5.66
CA LEU A 160 -5.49 6.73 -5.93
C LEU A 160 -4.05 6.43 -5.52
N VAL A 161 -3.85 5.84 -4.35
CA VAL A 161 -2.53 5.45 -3.85
C VAL A 161 -1.88 4.39 -4.74
N ALA A 162 -2.65 3.38 -5.19
CA ALA A 162 -2.17 2.38 -6.12
C ALA A 162 -1.76 3.00 -7.48
N MET A 163 -2.54 3.96 -8.00
CA MET A 163 -2.19 4.72 -9.21
C MET A 163 -0.87 5.47 -9.03
N ILE A 164 -0.67 6.18 -7.91
CA ILE A 164 0.57 6.90 -7.62
C ILE A 164 1.76 5.93 -7.58
N VAL A 165 1.60 4.77 -6.93
CA VAL A 165 2.63 3.72 -6.91
C VAL A 165 3.01 3.28 -8.32
N ILE A 166 2.03 3.00 -9.18
CA ILE A 166 2.27 2.60 -10.58
C ILE A 166 3.04 3.69 -11.32
N CYS A 167 2.59 4.95 -11.24
CA CYS A 167 3.24 6.06 -11.94
C CYS A 167 4.69 6.25 -11.51
N VAL A 168 4.97 6.24 -10.20
CA VAL A 168 6.33 6.39 -9.67
C VAL A 168 7.19 5.19 -10.05
N ASN A 169 6.66 3.97 -9.96
CA ASN A 169 7.37 2.74 -10.33
C ASN A 169 7.75 2.73 -11.81
N GLU A 170 6.81 3.07 -12.70
CA GLU A 170 7.06 3.12 -14.14
C GLU A 170 8.01 4.26 -14.54
N ALA A 171 7.93 5.41 -13.86
CA ALA A 171 8.91 6.48 -14.05
C ALA A 171 10.32 6.04 -13.66
N LEU A 172 10.47 5.35 -12.52
CA LEU A 172 11.74 4.79 -12.10
C LEU A 172 12.27 3.76 -13.11
N ILE A 173 11.43 2.84 -13.60
CA ILE A 173 11.80 1.87 -14.64
C ILE A 173 12.28 2.57 -15.92
N ALA A 174 11.60 3.66 -16.32
CA ALA A 174 11.88 4.33 -17.59
C ALA A 174 13.17 5.15 -17.58
N TYR A 175 13.54 5.72 -16.43
CA TYR A 175 14.58 6.76 -16.37
C TYR A 175 15.77 6.43 -15.46
N GLU A 176 15.63 5.49 -14.53
CA GLU A 176 16.58 5.33 -13.43
C GLU A 176 17.22 3.93 -13.36
N THR A 177 18.26 3.80 -12.54
CA THR A 177 19.04 2.57 -12.36
C THR A 177 18.61 1.77 -11.12
N PRO A 178 18.99 0.49 -10.99
CA PRO A 178 18.68 -0.32 -9.81
C PRO A 178 19.12 0.30 -8.47
N VAL A 179 20.26 1.00 -8.45
CA VAL A 179 20.73 1.76 -7.26
C VAL A 179 19.72 2.83 -6.83
N ILE A 180 19.16 3.56 -7.81
CA ILE A 180 18.18 4.61 -7.54
C ILE A 180 16.85 3.98 -7.15
N TRP A 181 16.48 2.86 -7.77
CA TRP A 181 15.26 2.13 -7.42
C TRP A 181 15.26 1.67 -5.96
N ILE A 182 16.34 1.04 -5.50
CA ILE A 182 16.42 0.48 -4.15
C ILE A 182 16.51 1.55 -3.06
N THR A 183 16.92 2.76 -3.41
CA THR A 183 17.00 3.89 -2.47
C THR A 183 15.73 4.73 -2.46
N VAL A 184 15.15 5.03 -3.63
CA VAL A 184 13.94 5.85 -3.75
C VAL A 184 12.70 5.10 -3.24
N MET A 185 12.56 3.80 -3.53
CA MET A 185 11.38 3.02 -3.12
C MET A 185 11.13 3.03 -1.60
N PRO A 186 12.13 2.77 -0.73
CA PRO A 186 12.01 2.95 0.71
C PRO A 186 11.45 4.31 1.13
N ILE A 187 12.04 5.39 0.60
CA ILE A 187 11.68 6.75 0.98
C ILE A 187 10.26 7.04 0.47
N PHE A 188 9.95 6.60 -0.74
CA PHE A 188 8.63 6.73 -1.34
C PHE A 188 7.56 6.03 -0.50
N VAL A 189 7.79 4.81 0.01
CA VAL A 189 6.84 4.13 0.91
C VAL A 189 6.57 4.94 2.18
N LEU A 190 7.59 5.59 2.76
CA LEU A 190 7.43 6.45 3.93
C LEU A 190 6.60 7.70 3.60
N MET A 191 6.90 8.34 2.47
CA MET A 191 6.12 9.49 1.97
C MET A 191 4.66 9.09 1.68
N LEU A 192 4.47 7.92 1.07
CA LEU A 192 3.16 7.40 0.70
C LEU A 192 2.31 7.10 1.93
N HIS A 193 2.90 6.59 3.03
CA HIS A 193 2.19 6.42 4.30
C HIS A 193 1.70 7.76 4.84
N GLY A 194 2.56 8.79 4.84
CA GLY A 194 2.18 10.13 5.28
C GLY A 194 1.06 10.72 4.41
N LEU A 195 1.22 10.64 3.08
CA LEU A 195 0.23 11.11 2.12
C LEU A 195 -1.11 10.36 2.25
N TYR A 196 -1.06 9.04 2.44
CA TYR A 196 -2.23 8.18 2.62
C TYR A 196 -3.08 8.67 3.80
N TRP A 197 -2.46 8.76 4.98
CA TRP A 197 -3.17 9.18 6.19
C TRP A 197 -3.61 10.63 6.13
N PHE A 198 -2.81 11.50 5.53
CA PHE A 198 -3.20 12.89 5.29
C PHE A 198 -4.49 12.97 4.45
N ILE A 199 -4.58 12.22 3.35
CA ILE A 199 -5.79 12.18 2.50
C ILE A 199 -6.97 11.61 3.29
N VAL A 200 -6.77 10.51 4.02
CA VAL A 200 -7.83 9.89 4.84
C VAL A 200 -8.36 10.89 5.88
N LEU A 201 -7.49 11.55 6.63
CA LEU A 201 -7.86 12.51 7.68
C LEU A 201 -8.54 13.75 7.12
N MET A 202 -8.14 14.21 5.92
CA MET A 202 -8.79 15.32 5.23
C MET A 202 -10.19 14.97 4.70
N LEU A 203 -10.45 13.70 4.41
CA LEU A 203 -11.73 13.22 3.91
C LEU A 203 -12.73 12.87 5.02
N LEU A 204 -12.25 12.48 6.21
CA LEU A 204 -13.11 12.20 7.36
C LEU A 204 -13.90 13.46 7.77
N PRO A 205 -15.21 13.34 8.06
CA PRO A 205 -15.99 14.46 8.61
C PRO A 205 -15.39 14.90 9.94
N SER A 206 -15.21 16.21 10.16
CA SER A 206 -14.79 16.71 11.48
C SER A 206 -15.98 16.70 12.43
N GLU A 207 -15.77 16.35 13.70
CA GLU A 207 -16.79 16.37 14.76
C GLU A 207 -17.54 17.71 14.92
N SER A 208 -17.01 18.79 14.33
CA SER A 208 -17.61 20.14 14.31
C SER A 208 -18.58 20.43 13.12
N GLN A 209 -19.02 19.41 12.39
CA GLN A 209 -20.20 19.54 11.51
C GLN A 209 -21.44 19.14 12.31
N PRO A 210 -22.25 20.10 12.80
CA PRO A 210 -23.59 19.76 13.31
C PRO A 210 -24.44 19.19 12.17
N ALA A 211 -25.36 18.31 12.57
CA ALA A 211 -26.42 17.72 11.76
C ALA A 211 -27.17 18.76 10.90
#